data_AF-A0A2D6YB93-F1
#
_entry.id   AF-A0A2D6YB93-F1
#
_cell.length_a   1.000
_cell.length_b   1.000
_cell.length_c   1.000
_cell.angle_alpha   90.00
_cell.angle_beta   90.00
_cell.angle_gamma   90.00
#
_symmetry.space_group_name_H-M   'P 1'
#
loop_
_entity.id
_entity.type
_entity.pdbx_description
1 polymer ?
#
loop_
_entity_poly.entity_id
_entity_poly.type
_entity_poly.pdbx_seq_one_letter_code
_entity_poly.pdbx_strand_id
1 'polypeptide(L)' 'MIQRFQSCLLAVLLLFISSQLIAQQISNLGSYDGIDNGAVRTFAKDSMGYMWIGTSMGLSRFSGSLFKSYK' A
#
# COMPACT_ATOMS: atom_id res chain seq x y z
N MET A 1 -30.92 19.64 30.88
CA MET A 1 -29.52 20.11 30.93
C MET A 1 -28.52 19.01 30.53
N ILE A 2 -28.65 17.79 31.05
CA ILE A 2 -27.73 16.64 30.82
C ILE A 2 -27.71 16.09 29.38
N GLN A 3 -28.86 16.03 28.69
CA GLN A 3 -28.93 15.49 27.31
C GLN A 3 -28.12 16.31 26.29
N ARG A 4 -28.11 17.65 26.41
CA ARG A 4 -27.32 18.52 25.52
C ARG A 4 -25.81 18.31 25.72
N PHE A 5 -25.40 17.99 26.94
CA PHE A 5 -24.01 17.70 27.26
C PHE A 5 -23.56 16.37 26.63
N GLN A 6 -24.40 15.33 26.68
CA GLN A 6 -24.13 14.04 26.02
C GLN A 6 -24.07 14.16 24.49
N SER A 7 -24.94 14.96 23.87
CA SER A 7 -24.90 15.20 22.43
C SER A 7 -23.61 15.90 22.00
N CYS A 8 -23.14 16.90 22.76
CA CYS A 8 -21.87 17.56 22.48
C CYS A 8 -20.67 16.60 22.66
N LEU A 9 -20.68 15.78 23.71
CA LEU A 9 -19.64 14.79 23.94
C LEU A 9 -19.56 13.80 22.78
N LEU A 10 -20.69 13.28 22.31
CA LEU A 10 -20.76 12.34 21.18
C LEU A 10 -20.25 12.98 19.89
N ALA A 11 -20.61 14.24 19.63
CA ALA A 11 -20.15 14.98 18.45
C ALA A 11 -18.63 15.20 18.46
N VAL A 12 -18.05 15.56 19.62
CA VAL A 12 -16.59 15.73 19.78
C VAL A 12 -15.87 14.39 19.57
N LEU A 13 -16.44 13.29 20.06
CA LEU A 13 -15.89 11.94 19.89
C LEU A 13 -15.89 11.51 18.43
N LEU A 14 -16.98 11.78 17.69
CA LEU A 14 -17.08 11.50 16.26
C LEU A 14 -16.09 12.32 15.43
N LEU A 15 -15.84 13.58 15.80
CA LEU A 15 -14.83 14.42 15.14
C LEU A 15 -13.41 13.88 15.34
N PHE A 16 -13.08 13.38 16.53
CA PHE A 16 -11.79 12.76 16.83
C PHE A 16 -11.53 11.44 16.08
N ILE A 17 -12.58 10.67 15.78
CA ILE A 17 -12.45 9.43 15.02
C ILE A 17 -12.21 9.71 13.54
N SER A 18 -12.84 10.76 13.01
CA SER A 18 -12.70 11.14 11.59
C SER A 18 -11.30 11.64 11.22
N SER A 19 -10.50 12.11 12.18
CA SER A 19 -9.13 12.59 11.93
C SER A 19 -8.09 11.47 11.77
N GLN A 20 -8.47 10.21 12.00
CA GLN A 20 -7.57 9.06 11.85
C GLN A 20 -7.58 8.40 10.46
N LEU A 21 -8.14 9.08 9.47
CA LEU A 21 -8.14 8.58 8.08
C LEU A 21 -6.74 8.75 7.48
N ILE A 22 -5.91 7.72 7.60
CA ILE A 22 -4.66 7.60 6.85
C ILE A 22 -5.05 7.39 5.38
N ALA A 23 -4.69 8.34 4.53
CA ALA A 23 -4.87 8.23 3.08
C ALA A 23 -3.97 7.11 2.49
N GLN A 24 -4.09 6.87 1.18
CA GLN A 24 -3.25 5.90 0.48
C GLN A 24 -1.75 6.16 0.75
N GLN A 25 -1.06 5.19 1.34
CA GLN A 25 0.39 5.20 1.45
C GLN A 25 1.00 4.73 0.12
N ILE A 26 1.75 5.61 -0.53
CA ILE A 26 2.48 5.30 -1.77
C ILE A 26 3.94 5.06 -1.40
N SER A 27 4.45 3.87 -1.71
CA SER A 27 5.87 3.54 -1.61
C SER A 27 6.49 3.48 -3.00
N ASN A 28 7.70 4.01 -3.14
CA ASN A 28 8.51 3.83 -4.34
C ASN A 28 9.41 2.62 -4.12
N LEU A 29 9.30 1.64 -5.03
CA LEU A 29 10.19 0.49 -5.09
C LEU A 29 10.99 0.57 -6.39
N GLY A 30 12.30 0.50 -6.28
CA GLY A 30 13.21 0.61 -7.42
C GLY A 30 14.41 -0.30 -7.26
N SER A 31 15.44 -0.02 -8.05
CA SER A 31 16.60 -0.91 -8.20
C SER A 31 17.35 -1.18 -6.89
N TYR A 32 17.34 -0.20 -5.97
CA TYR A 32 17.92 -0.35 -4.63
C TYR A 32 17.15 -1.33 -3.74
N ASP A 33 15.87 -1.58 -4.04
CA ASP A 33 15.03 -2.56 -3.34
C ASP A 33 15.14 -3.97 -3.94
N GLY A 34 15.80 -4.11 -5.10
CA GLY A 34 16.14 -5.40 -5.71
C GLY A 34 15.35 -5.77 -6.98
N ILE A 35 14.51 -4.88 -7.53
CA ILE A 35 13.96 -5.08 -8.89
C ILE A 35 15.04 -4.81 -9.94
N ASP A 36 15.04 -5.60 -11.03
CA ASP A 36 15.99 -5.41 -12.12
C ASP A 36 15.84 -4.04 -12.79
N ASN A 37 16.98 -3.44 -13.19
CA ASN A 37 17.04 -2.15 -13.89
C ASN A 37 16.36 -2.22 -15.27
N GLY A 38 15.06 -1.99 -15.34
CA GLY A 38 14.31 -2.01 -16.59
C GLY A 38 12.97 -1.29 -16.48
N ALA A 39 12.45 -0.85 -17.63
CA ALA A 39 11.12 -0.26 -17.66
C ALA A 39 10.08 -1.32 -17.32
N VAL A 40 9.25 -1.06 -16.30
CA VAL A 40 8.10 -1.91 -15.98
C VAL A 40 7.11 -1.84 -17.14
N ARG A 41 6.72 -2.99 -17.67
CA ARG A 41 5.79 -3.12 -18.81
C ARG A 41 4.45 -3.69 -18.39
N THR A 42 4.45 -4.59 -17.40
CA THR A 42 3.24 -5.26 -16.92
C THR A 42 3.42 -5.71 -15.47
N PHE A 43 2.31 -5.88 -14.77
CA PHE A 43 2.29 -6.47 -13.44
C PHE A 43 0.98 -7.24 -13.19
N ALA A 44 1.04 -8.26 -12.35
CA ALA A 44 -0.12 -9.05 -11.93
C ALA A 44 0.09 -9.58 -10.51
N LYS A 45 -1.00 -9.72 -9.73
CA LYS A 45 -0.96 -10.40 -8.43
C LYS A 45 -1.45 -11.85 -8.61
N ASP A 46 -0.74 -12.81 -8.05
CA ASP A 46 -1.19 -14.20 -8.02
C ASP A 46 -2.10 -14.50 -6.81
N SER A 47 -2.67 -15.71 -6.78
CA SER A 47 -3.56 -16.14 -5.69
C SER A 47 -2.87 -16.28 -4.33
N MET A 48 -1.54 -16.37 -4.30
CA MET A 48 -0.74 -16.41 -3.08
C MET A 48 -0.38 -15.01 -2.58
N GLY A 49 -0.70 -13.96 -3.36
CA GLY A 49 -0.45 -12.58 -3.03
C GLY A 49 0.89 -12.03 -3.53
N TYR A 50 1.68 -12.81 -4.28
CA TYR A 50 2.91 -12.31 -4.89
C TYR A 50 2.60 -11.38 -6.06
N MET A 51 3.38 -10.32 -6.18
CA MET A 51 3.33 -9.40 -7.32
C MET A 51 4.36 -9.83 -8.37
N TRP A 52 3.89 -10.24 -9.53
CA TRP A 52 4.71 -10.51 -10.70
C TRP A 52 4.85 -9.25 -11.53
N ILE A 53 6.06 -8.92 -11.94
CA ILE A 53 6.40 -7.67 -12.61
C ILE A 53 7.26 -8.01 -13.83
N GLY A 54 6.72 -7.77 -15.01
CA GLY A 54 7.45 -7.90 -16.28
C GLY A 54 8.16 -6.60 -16.60
N THR A 55 9.49 -6.63 -16.64
CA THR A 55 10.33 -5.51 -17.03
C THR A 55 10.89 -5.73 -18.43
N SER A 56 11.50 -4.69 -19.02
CA SER A 56 12.25 -4.83 -20.27
C SER A 56 13.49 -5.76 -20.15
N MET A 57 13.90 -6.12 -18.94
CA MET A 57 15.07 -6.96 -18.68
C MET A 57 14.75 -8.39 -18.21
N GLY A 58 13.50 -8.68 -17.87
CA GLY A 58 13.10 -10.00 -17.39
C GLY A 58 11.86 -9.97 -16.50
N LEU A 59 11.66 -11.05 -15.75
CA LEU A 59 10.53 -11.22 -14.84
C LEU A 59 10.99 -11.13 -13.39
N SER A 60 10.35 -10.27 -12.59
CA SER A 60 10.60 -10.15 -11.15
C SER A 60 9.35 -10.50 -10.35
N ARG A 61 9.52 -11.17 -9.21
CA ARG A 61 8.44 -11.48 -8.27
C ARG A 61 8.70 -10.80 -6.93
N PHE A 62 7.72 -10.07 -6.42
CA PHE A 62 7.78 -9.35 -5.15
C PHE A 62 6.84 -9.97 -4.11
N SER A 63 7.36 -10.23 -2.91
CA SER A 63 6.62 -10.83 -1.79
C SER A 63 6.00 -9.82 -0.81
N GLY A 64 6.18 -8.52 -1.03
CA GLY A 64 5.88 -7.48 -0.04
C GLY A 64 7.12 -6.96 0.68
N SER A 65 8.24 -7.68 0.62
CA SER A 65 9.51 -7.30 1.25
C SER A 65 10.73 -7.55 0.38
N LEU A 66 10.70 -8.57 -0.49
CA LEU A 66 11.85 -9.00 -1.27
C LEU A 66 11.46 -9.21 -2.74
N PHE A 67 12.38 -8.84 -3.63
CA PHE A 67 12.31 -9.17 -5.05
C PHE A 67 13.11 -10.43 -5.36
N LYS A 68 12.57 -11.27 -6.25
CA LYS A 68 13.27 -12.41 -6.85
C LYS A 68 13.20 -12.29 -8.37
N SER A 69 14.36 -12.23 -9.01
CA SER A 69 14.48 -12.17 -10.47
C SER A 69 14.50 -13.58 -11.08
N TYR A 70 13.86 -13.70 -12.25
CA TYR A 70 13.79 -14.90 -13.08
C TYR A 70 14.33 -14.52 -14.46
N LYS A 71 15.42 -15.17 -14.87
CA LYS A 71 16.12 -14.99 -16.15
C LYS A 71 16.07 -16.27 -16.95
#